data_AF-A0A376D3L3-F1
#
_entry.id   AF-A0A376D3L3-F1
#
_cell.length_a   1.000
_cell.length_b   1.000
_cell.length_c   1.000
_cell.angle_alpha   90.00
_cell.angle_beta   90.00
_cell.angle_gamma   90.00
#
_symmetry.space_group_name_H-M   'P 1'
#
loop_
_entity.id
_entity.type
_entity.pdbx_description
1 polymer ?
#
loop_
_entity_poly.entity_id
_entity_poly.type
_entity_poly.pdbx_seq_one_letter_code
_entity_poly.pdbx_strand_id
1 'polypeptide(L)' 'MSAPIFTPRTTAELCLERAQLLQDLSPRTIDELYALRAIDEITIADEDILNRYEALSFVIGD' A
#
# COMPACT_ATOMS: atom_id res chain seq x y z
N MET A 1 11.45 -21.12 -21.15
CA MET A 1 11.25 -19.99 -20.23
C MET A 1 9.77 -19.61 -20.31
N SER A 2 9.01 -19.73 -19.22
CA SER A 2 7.60 -19.31 -19.22
C SER A 2 7.55 -17.81 -19.00
N ALA A 3 6.83 -17.08 -19.86
CA ALA A 3 6.58 -15.67 -19.64
C ALA A 3 5.76 -15.50 -18.35
N PRO A 4 6.06 -14.49 -17.52
CA PRO A 4 5.21 -14.19 -16.37
C PRO A 4 3.80 -13.88 -16.87
N ILE A 5 2.83 -14.62 -16.34
CA ILE A 5 1.42 -14.39 -16.64
C ILE A 5 1.05 -13.08 -15.97
N PHE A 6 0.93 -12.02 -16.77
CA PHE A 6 0.42 -10.74 -16.31
C PHE A 6 -1.09 -10.89 -16.23
N THR A 7 -1.61 -11.28 -15.07
CA THR A 7 -3.05 -11.21 -14.82
C THR A 7 -3.42 -9.74 -14.67
N PRO A 8 -4.17 -9.16 -15.63
CA PRO A 8 -4.60 -7.78 -15.49
C PRO A 8 -5.52 -7.70 -14.29
N ARG A 9 -5.06 -7.01 -13.23
CA ARG A 9 -5.93 -6.63 -12.12
C ARG A 9 -6.78 -5.44 -12.56
N THR A 10 -8.06 -5.53 -12.29
CA THR A 10 -9.00 -4.43 -12.51
C THR A 10 -8.75 -3.34 -11.48
N THR A 11 -9.08 -2.08 -11.82
CA THR A 11 -9.02 -0.97 -10.86
C THR A 11 -9.85 -1.25 -9.60
N ALA A 12 -10.97 -1.97 -9.74
CA ALA A 12 -11.80 -2.39 -8.61
C ALA A 12 -11.06 -3.33 -7.63
N GLU A 13 -10.29 -4.29 -8.14
CA GLU A 13 -9.48 -5.18 -7.31
C GLU A 13 -8.35 -4.43 -6.59
N LEU A 14 -7.72 -3.46 -7.26
CA LEU A 14 -6.68 -2.63 -6.65
C LEU A 14 -7.25 -1.71 -5.56
N CYS A 15 -8.43 -1.14 -5.79
CA CYS A 15 -9.15 -0.37 -4.77
C CYS A 15 -9.53 -1.24 -3.56
N LEU A 16 -9.95 -2.49 -3.80
CA LEU A 16 -10.25 -3.44 -2.73
C LEU A 16 -8.99 -3.79 -1.92
N GLU A 17 -7.87 -4.04 -2.60
CA GLU A 17 -6.58 -4.31 -1.95
C GLU A 17 -6.14 -3.12 -1.09
N ARG A 18 -6.29 -1.89 -1.59
CA ARG A 18 -6.03 -0.67 -0.81
C ARG A 18 -6.92 -0.59 0.43
N ALA A 19 -8.22 -0.87 0.28
CA ALA A 19 -9.16 -0.84 1.39
C ALA A 19 -8.84 -1.90 2.45
N GLN A 20 -8.44 -3.10 2.04
CA GLN A 20 -8.00 -4.16 2.94
C GLN A 20 -6.72 -3.76 3.68
N LEU A 21 -5.74 -3.20 2.97
CA LEU A 21 -4.51 -2.72 3.58
C LEU A 21 -4.77 -1.63 4.64
N LEU A 22 -5.73 -0.73 4.41
CA LEU A 22 -6.16 0.27 5.40
C LEU A 22 -6.89 -0.36 6.60
N GLN A 23 -7.66 -1.43 6.39
CA GLN A 23 -8.30 -2.15 7.50
C GLN A 23 -7.28 -2.90 8.36
N ASP A 24 -6.31 -3.56 7.75
CA ASP A 24 -5.25 -4.29 8.43
C ASP A 24 -4.31 -3.36 9.21
N LEU A 25 -4.17 -2.10 8.78
CA LEU A 25 -3.39 -1.08 9.46
C LEU A 25 -4.04 -0.58 10.77
N SER A 26 -5.37 -0.72 10.90
CA SER A 26 -6.14 -0.27 12.07
C SER A 26 -5.61 -0.88 13.37
N PRO A 27 -5.41 -0.09 14.45
CA PRO A 27 -5.94 1.25 14.67
C PRO A 27 -5.11 2.40 14.07
N ARG A 28 -3.96 2.10 13.46
CA ARG A 28 -3.07 3.13 12.93
C ARG A 28 -3.57 3.66 11.58
N THR A 29 -3.13 4.86 11.21
CA THR A 29 -3.47 5.48 9.91
C THR A 29 -2.24 5.66 9.01
N ILE A 30 -2.47 5.84 7.71
CA ILE A 30 -1.40 6.17 6.76
C ILE A 30 -0.72 7.50 7.13
N ASP A 31 -1.50 8.47 7.64
CA ASP A 31 -0.95 9.76 8.10
C ASP A 31 0.00 9.58 9.29
N GLU A 32 -0.31 8.66 10.21
CA GLU A 32 0.60 8.31 11.31
C GLU A 32 1.88 7.66 10.80
N LEU A 33 1.79 6.78 9.79
CA LEU A 33 2.97 6.21 9.14
C LEU A 33 3.83 7.30 8.48
N TYR A 34 3.20 8.27 7.80
CA TYR A 34 3.91 9.42 7.24
C TYR A 34 4.58 10.26 8.33
N ALA A 35 3.92 10.47 9.46
CA ALA A 35 4.49 11.18 10.60
C ALA A 35 5.70 10.44 11.19
N LEU A 36 5.63 9.11 11.33
CA LEU A 36 6.74 8.27 11.79
C LEU A 36 7.92 8.31 10.80
N ARG A 37 7.65 8.26 9.49
CA ARG A 37 8.68 8.39 8.45
C ARG A 37 9.37 9.74 8.50
N ALA A 38 8.63 10.81 8.77
CA ALA A 38 9.18 12.16 8.85
C ALA A 38 10.15 12.38 10.03
N ILE A 39 10.08 11.52 11.06
CA ILE A 39 10.96 11.56 12.23
C ILE A 39 11.95 10.38 12.29
N ASP A 40 12.08 9.60 11.20
CA ASP A 40 12.93 8.40 11.11
C ASP A 40 12.62 7.30 12.16
N GLU A 41 11.40 7.29 12.71
CA GLU A 41 10.92 6.28 13.69
C GLU A 41 9.99 5.24 13.04
N ILE A 42 9.93 5.20 11.71
CA ILE A 42 9.13 4.22 10.98
C ILE A 42 9.80 2.84 11.05
N THR A 43 9.02 1.80 11.33
CA THR A 43 9.53 0.43 11.29
C THR A 43 9.59 -0.09 9.87
N ILE A 44 10.44 -1.09 9.59
CA ILE A 44 10.53 -1.70 8.24
C ILE A 44 9.17 -2.24 7.77
N ALA A 45 8.38 -2.81 8.69
CA ALA A 45 7.05 -3.33 8.38
C ALA A 45 6.07 -2.21 8.00
N ASP A 46 6.11 -1.11 8.75
CA ASP A 46 5.31 0.09 8.52
C ASP A 46 5.70 0.79 7.21
N GLU A 47 6.99 0.79 6.88
CA GLU A 47 7.51 1.33 5.61
C GLU A 47 7.10 0.45 4.40
N ASP A 48 7.07 -0.87 4.55
CA ASP A 48 6.57 -1.78 3.51
C ASP A 48 5.07 -1.54 3.23
N ILE A 49 4.27 -1.35 4.29
CA ILE A 49 2.85 -0.99 4.17
C ILE A 49 2.69 0.34 3.43
N LEU A 50 3.47 1.36 3.80
CA LEU A 50 3.42 2.67 3.17
C LEU A 50 3.82 2.61 1.69
N ASN A 51 4.90 1.91 1.36
CA ASN A 51 5.33 1.71 -0.02
C ASN A 51 4.27 0.99 -0.86
N ARG A 52 3.62 -0.03 -0.29
CA ARG A 52 2.54 -0.75 -0.98
C ARG A 52 1.30 0.14 -1.18
N TYR A 53 0.96 0.96 -0.20
CA TYR A 53 -0.11 1.95 -0.32
C TYR A 53 0.18 2.99 -1.41
N GLU A 54 1.40 3.53 -1.44
CA GLU A 54 1.85 4.50 -2.46
C GLU A 54 1.83 3.88 -3.86
N ALA A 55 2.32 2.65 -4.00
CA ALA A 55 2.28 1.91 -5.27
C ALA A 55 0.85 1.66 -5.75
N LEU A 56 -0.06 1.25 -4.86
CA LEU A 56 -1.47 1.07 -5.21
C LEU A 56 -2.12 2.39 -5.62
N SER A 57 -1.88 3.47 -4.89
CA SER A 57 -2.44 4.79 -5.21
C SER A 57 -1.94 5.31 -6.56
N PHE A 58 -0.65 5.15 -6.85
CA PHE A 58 -0.06 5.49 -8.15
C PHE A 58 -0.68 4.71 -9.32
N VAL A 59 -0.91 3.40 -9.15
CA VAL A 59 -1.49 2.55 -10.20
C VAL A 59 -2.99 2.82 -10.39
N ILE A 60 -3.71 3.15 -9.32
CA ILE A 60 -5.13 3.51 -9.35
C ILE A 60 -5.33 4.91 -9.96
N GLY A 61 -4.34 5.80 -9.83
CA GLY A 61 -4.37 7.17 -10.31
C GLY A 61 -5.03 8.15 -9.33
N ASP A 62 -4.90 7.88 -8.02
CA ASP A 62 -5.37 8.73 -6.92
C ASP A 62 -4.25 9.64 -6.39
#